data_AF-A0A7J4JJ23-F1
#
_entry.id   AF-A0A7J4JJ23-F1
#
_cell.length_a   1.000
_cell.length_b   1.000
_cell.length_c   1.000
_cell.angle_alpha   90.00
_cell.angle_beta   90.00
_cell.angle_gamma   90.00
#
_symmetry.space_group_name_H-M   'P 1'
#
loop_
_entity.id
_entity.type
_entity.pdbx_description
1 polymer ?
#
loop_
_entity_poly.entity_id
_entity_poly.type
_entity_poly.pdbx_seq_one_letter_code
_entity_poly.pdbx_strand_id
1 'polypeptide(L)'
;MDGNGEEKYLVKIIGNGIAKLRFDFKYGDHIPRNRIPREYFDKYQVNNLWKLNLDSNWRLVYTMRGTKEDVMSLLIEVLDHKAHDRKFGYHAG
;
A
#
# COMPACT_ATOMS: atom_id res chain seq x y z
N MET A 1 -6.36 22.93 8.76
CA MET A 1 -6.55 23.12 7.31
C MET A 1 -7.97 22.70 7.01
N ASP A 2 -8.70 23.45 6.21
CA ASP A 2 -10.02 23.09 5.73
C ASP A 2 -9.95 21.80 4.89
N GLY A 3 -10.94 20.91 5.04
CA GLY A 3 -10.89 19.53 4.51
C GLY A 3 -10.55 19.41 3.02
N ASN A 4 -10.81 20.46 2.24
CA ASN A 4 -10.48 20.57 0.82
C ASN A 4 -8.96 20.50 0.52
N GLY A 5 -8.11 21.01 1.41
CA GLY A 5 -6.65 21.01 1.21
C GLY A 5 -6.03 19.64 1.43
N GLU A 6 -6.45 18.95 2.49
CA GLU A 6 -5.94 17.62 2.86
C GLU A 6 -6.37 16.55 1.86
N GLU A 7 -7.62 16.58 1.41
CA GLU A 7 -8.13 15.68 0.38
C GLU A 7 -7.35 15.82 -0.94
N LYS A 8 -7.14 17.06 -1.41
CA LYS A 8 -6.34 17.34 -2.61
C LYS A 8 -4.91 16.83 -2.49
N TYR A 9 -4.32 16.98 -1.31
CA TYR A 9 -2.98 16.48 -1.03
C TYR A 9 -2.92 14.95 -1.11
N LEU A 10 -3.87 14.26 -0.46
CA LEU A 10 -3.98 12.80 -0.51
C LEU A 10 -4.15 12.28 -1.95
N VAL A 11 -5.05 12.88 -2.72
CA VAL A 11 -5.25 12.54 -4.14
C VAL A 11 -3.95 12.69 -4.93
N LYS A 12 -3.21 13.78 -4.70
CA LYS A 12 -1.92 14.02 -5.36
C LYS A 12 -0.88 12.95 -5.03
N ILE A 13 -0.68 12.62 -3.75
CA ILE A 13 0.35 11.64 -3.37
C ILE A 13 -0.02 10.21 -3.82
N ILE A 14 -1.32 9.86 -3.79
CA ILE A 14 -1.83 8.59 -4.33
C ILE A 14 -1.58 8.52 -5.84
N GLY A 15 -1.91 9.59 -6.58
CA GLY A 15 -1.66 9.68 -8.02
C GLY A 15 -0.19 9.50 -8.38
N ASN A 16 0.72 10.12 -7.62
CA ASN A 16 2.16 9.93 -7.78
C ASN A 16 2.60 8.48 -7.49
N GLY A 17 2.04 7.86 -6.44
CA GLY A 17 2.31 6.46 -6.12
C GLY A 17 1.85 5.50 -7.24
N ILE A 18 0.66 5.74 -7.79
CA ILE A 18 0.14 4.98 -8.94
C ILE A 18 1.05 5.15 -10.16
N ALA A 19 1.52 6.38 -10.45
CA ALA A 19 2.42 6.62 -11.57
C ALA A 19 3.73 5.81 -11.44
N LYS A 20 4.27 5.70 -10.21
CA LYS A 20 5.44 4.85 -9.94
C LYS A 20 5.14 3.37 -10.19
N LEU A 21 4.01 2.87 -9.72
CA LEU A 21 3.59 1.47 -9.92
C LEU A 21 3.30 1.12 -11.39
N ARG A 22 2.87 2.09 -12.22
CA ARG A 22 2.72 1.91 -13.67
C ARG A 22 4.06 1.74 -14.37
N PHE A 23 5.11 2.41 -13.88
CA PHE A 23 6.45 2.32 -14.44
C PHE A 23 7.19 1.07 -13.94
N ASP A 24 7.07 0.77 -12.65
CA ASP A 24 7.64 -0.42 -12.03
C ASP A 24 6.66 -0.98 -10.98
N PHE A 25 6.03 -2.10 -11.31
CA PHE A 25 5.06 -2.76 -10.43
C PHE A 25 5.68 -3.31 -9.14
N LYS A 26 7.02 -3.46 -9.09
CA LYS A 26 7.76 -3.88 -7.90
C LYS A 26 8.17 -2.71 -7.00
N TYR A 27 7.76 -1.49 -7.34
CA TYR A 27 8.12 -0.30 -6.57
C TYR A 27 7.45 -0.29 -5.19
N GLY A 28 8.23 -0.57 -4.15
CA GLY A 28 7.79 -0.64 -2.76
C GLY A 28 8.53 -1.72 -1.99
N ASP A 29 8.09 -1.96 -0.76
CA ASP A 29 8.65 -2.98 0.12
C ASP A 29 7.69 -4.16 0.25
N HIS A 30 8.21 -5.38 0.19
CA HIS A 30 7.41 -6.56 0.50
C HIS A 30 7.05 -6.60 2.00
N ILE A 31 5.78 -6.86 2.31
CA ILE A 31 5.31 -7.10 3.68
C ILE A 31 5.55 -8.58 4.00
N PRO A 32 6.38 -8.92 5.00
CA PRO A 32 6.64 -10.29 5.38
C PRO A 32 5.34 -11.08 5.63
N ARG A 33 5.24 -12.29 5.08
CA ARG A 33 4.01 -13.10 5.13
C ARG A 33 3.48 -13.32 6.55
N ASN A 34 4.38 -13.48 7.53
CA ASN A 34 4.04 -13.65 8.94
C ASN A 34 3.44 -12.40 9.60
N ARG A 35 3.52 -11.23 8.95
CA ARG A 35 2.93 -9.97 9.41
C ARG A 35 1.60 -9.65 8.73
N ILE A 36 1.22 -10.39 7.68
CA ILE A 36 -0.03 -10.14 6.95
C ILE A 36 -1.21 -10.59 7.82
N PRO A 37 -2.12 -9.69 8.22
CA PRO A 37 -3.31 -10.07 8.97
C PRO A 37 -4.18 -11.07 8.20
N ARG A 38 -4.83 -11.99 8.93
CA ARG A 38 -5.68 -13.03 8.35
C ARG A 38 -6.76 -12.46 7.42
N GLU A 39 -7.32 -11.30 7.77
CA GLU A 39 -8.36 -10.66 6.98
C GLU A 39 -7.98 -10.39 5.51
N TYR A 40 -6.69 -10.21 5.19
CA TYR A 40 -6.28 -10.02 3.81
C TYR A 40 -6.35 -11.31 3.00
N PHE A 41 -6.04 -12.45 3.63
CA PHE A 41 -6.21 -13.76 3.01
C PHE A 41 -7.69 -14.07 2.80
N ASP A 42 -8.52 -13.77 3.80
CA ASP A 42 -9.95 -14.11 3.74
C ASP A 42 -10.71 -13.22 2.75
N LYS A 43 -10.44 -11.91 2.75
CA LYS A 43 -11.17 -10.92 1.92
C LYS A 43 -10.64 -10.82 0.49
N TYR A 44 -9.32 -10.83 0.32
CA TYR A 44 -8.69 -10.55 -0.99
C TYR A 44 -8.02 -11.79 -1.60
N GLN A 45 -7.97 -12.90 -0.87
CA GLN A 45 -7.29 -14.13 -1.29
C GLN A 45 -5.83 -13.88 -1.67
N VAL A 46 -5.20 -12.86 -1.07
CA VAL A 46 -3.81 -12.47 -1.32
C VAL A 46 -2.89 -13.14 -0.32
N ASN A 47 -1.72 -13.52 -0.80
CA ASN A 47 -0.68 -14.11 0.03
C ASN A 47 0.68 -13.40 -0.12
N ASN A 48 0.68 -12.33 -0.92
CA ASN A 48 1.74 -11.39 -1.21
C ASN A 48 1.18 -9.98 -0.98
N LEU A 49 1.79 -9.21 -0.10
CA LEU A 49 1.43 -7.81 0.11
C LEU A 49 2.68 -6.95 0.01
N TRP A 50 2.49 -5.75 -0.50
CA TRP A 50 3.51 -4.75 -0.67
C TRP A 50 3.05 -3.44 -0.06
N LYS A 51 4.02 -2.65 0.36
CA LYS A 51 3.82 -1.34 0.96
C LYS A 51 4.63 -0.31 0.17
N LEU A 52 3.94 0.71 -0.32
CA LEU A 52 4.56 1.89 -0.89
C LEU A 52 4.41 3.06 0.06
N ASN A 53 5.52 3.65 0.51
CA ASN A 53 5.49 4.93 1.22
C ASN A 53 5.14 6.03 0.20
N LEU A 54 3.95 6.62 0.33
CA LEU A 54 3.50 7.73 -0.52
C LEU A 54 4.21 9.03 -0.12
N ASP A 55 4.43 9.20 1.18
CA ASP A 55 5.24 10.24 1.82
C ASP A 55 5.71 9.75 3.21
N SER A 56 6.10 10.67 4.10
CA SER A 56 6.50 10.35 5.48
C SER A 56 5.35 9.83 6.34
N ASN A 57 4.09 10.09 5.98
CA ASN A 57 2.90 9.82 6.80
C ASN A 57 1.98 8.72 6.26
N TRP A 58 1.96 8.44 4.95
CA TRP A 58 0.96 7.63 4.27
C TRP A 58 1.58 6.44 3.53
N ARG A 59 0.94 5.27 3.66
CA ARG A 59 1.36 3.99 3.10
C ARG A 59 0.22 3.48 2.22
N LEU A 60 0.53 3.19 0.96
CA LEU A 60 -0.33 2.42 0.09
C LEU A 60 -0.01 0.93 0.25
N VAL A 61 -1.01 0.14 0.66
CA VAL A 61 -0.94 -1.32 0.65
C VAL A 61 -1.51 -1.83 -0.67
N TYR A 62 -0.77 -2.69 -1.35
CA TYR A 62 -1.19 -3.28 -2.62
C TYR A 62 -0.73 -4.74 -2.75
N THR A 63 -1.31 -5.45 -3.70
CA THR A 63 -0.88 -6.80 -4.12
C THR A 63 -0.54 -6.79 -5.60
N MET A 64 0.34 -7.69 -6.01
CA MET A 64 0.58 -7.98 -7.43
C MET A 64 -0.25 -9.20 -7.85
N ARG A 65 -0.83 -9.15 -9.04
CA ARG A 65 -1.62 -10.23 -9.68
C ARG A 65 -1.25 -10.34 -11.15
N GLY A 66 -1.28 -11.54 -11.72
CA GLY A 66 -1.04 -11.76 -13.15
C GLY A 66 0.09 -12.75 -13.43
N THR A 67 0.58 -12.74 -14.68
CA THR A 67 1.68 -13.61 -15.15
C THR A 67 3.01 -12.86 -15.18
N LYS A 68 4.10 -13.50 -15.62
CA LYS A 68 5.40 -12.83 -15.72
C LYS A 68 5.41 -11.70 -16.76
N GLU A 69 4.54 -11.82 -17.76
CA GLU A 69 4.43 -10.94 -18.92
C GLU A 69 3.38 -9.83 -18.71
N ASP A 70 2.42 -10.05 -17.81
CA ASP A 70 1.35 -9.10 -17.50
C ASP A 70 1.07 -9.09 -15.99
N VAL A 71 1.71 -8.16 -15.27
CA VAL A 71 1.54 -7.97 -13.84
C VAL A 71 0.75 -6.69 -13.57
N MET A 72 -0.37 -6.84 -12.86
CA MET A 72 -1.19 -5.74 -12.37
C MET A 72 -0.97 -5.52 -10.87
N SER A 73 -0.87 -4.26 -10.47
CA SER A 73 -0.94 -3.84 -9.06
C SER A 73 -2.39 -3.56 -8.68
N LEU A 74 -2.93 -4.32 -7.72
CA LEU A 74 -4.24 -4.07 -7.12
C LEU A 74 -4.06 -3.30 -5.81
N LEU A 75 -4.48 -2.04 -5.81
CA LEU A 75 -4.48 -1.18 -4.62
C LEU A 75 -5.56 -1.68 -3.64
N ILE A 76 -5.18 -1.89 -2.37
CA ILE A 76 -6.08 -2.41 -1.34
C ILE A 76 -6.56 -1.29 -0.42
N GLU A 77 -5.63 -0.54 0.17
CA GLU A 77 -5.96 0.56 1.08
C GLU A 77 -4.80 1.54 1.25
N VAL A 78 -5.14 2.75 1.70
CA VAL A 78 -4.18 3.78 2.10
C VAL A 78 -4.32 4.00 3.60
N LEU A 79 -3.22 3.92 4.32
CA LEU A 79 -3.16 4.04 5.77
C LEU A 79 -2.15 5.10 6.17
N ASP A 80 -2.40 5.81 7.26
CA ASP A 80 -1.32 6.55 7.92
C ASP A 80 -0.28 5.57 8.52
N HIS A 81 0.89 6.09 8.86
CA HIS A 81 2.01 5.30 9.37
C HIS A 81 1.67 4.55 10.66
N LYS A 82 0.90 5.16 11.57
CA LYS A 82 0.53 4.55 12.86
C LYS A 82 -0.47 3.42 12.65
N ALA A 83 -1.46 3.65 11.79
CA ALA A 83 -2.46 2.65 11.42
C ALA A 83 -1.83 1.47 10.70
N HIS A 84 -0.91 1.74 9.76
CA HIS A 84 -0.10 0.71 9.11
C HIS A 84 0.69 -0.10 10.13
N ASP A 85 1.47 0.57 10.99
CA ASP A 85 2.37 -0.11 11.91
C ASP A 85 1.62 -0.99 12.91
N ARG A 86 0.51 -0.48 13.47
CA ARG A 86 -0.40 -1.25 14.31
C ARG A 86 -0.98 -2.46 13.57
N LYS A 87 -1.41 -2.29 12.32
CA LYS A 87 -2.07 -3.34 11.53
C LYS A 87 -1.11 -4.48 11.18
N PHE A 88 0.15 -4.17 10.88
CA PHE A 88 1.17 -5.15 10.46
C PHE A 88 2.20 -5.49 11.56
N GLY A 89 1.95 -5.09 12.81
CA GLY A 89 2.82 -5.40 13.95
C GLY A 89 4.23 -4.81 13.84
N TYR A 90 4.38 -3.67 13.16
CA TYR A 90 5.61 -2.87 13.26
C TYR A 90 5.53 -2.09 14.57
N HIS A 91 6.54 -2.27 15.42
CA HIS A 91 6.66 -1.48 16.63
C HIS A 91 7.47 -0.24 16.25
N ALA A 92 6.90 0.95 16.44
CA ALA A 92 7.69 2.17 16.48
C ALA A 92 8.57 2.06 17.72
N GLY A 93 9.88 1.90 17.51
CA GLY A 93 10.88 2.04 18.58
C GLY A 93 11.00 3.49 19.00
#